data_AF-A0A5S3TSN9-F1
#
_entry.id   AF-A0A5S3TSN9-F1
#
_cell.length_a   1.000
_cell.length_b   1.000
_cell.length_c   1.000
_cell.angle_alpha   90.00
_cell.angle_beta   90.00
_cell.angle_gamma   90.00
#
_symmetry.space_group_name_H-M   'P 1'
#
loop_
_entity.id
_entity.type
_entity.pdbx_description
1 polymer ?
#
loop_
_entity_poly.entity_id
_entity_poly.type
_entity_poly.pdbx_seq_one_letter_code
_entity_poly.pdbx_strand_id
1 'polypeptide(L)'
;MNNKTENDQTPFIHLFTRKTRTPEHWDDRFRVCWYFDSDSLDYIYEHKNERFQTNGFVLSKGLVEQLPEELQSKFFEANERGLIFSVFGSIMQKYLAENVTDEELFSIFGISKKRCFSSEAYDEFEEMIDFF
;
A
#
# COMPACT_ATOMS: atom_id res chain seq x y z
N MET A 1 -17.26 17.66 -28.67
CA MET A 1 -16.46 17.84 -27.44
C MET A 1 -17.16 17.08 -26.33
N ASN A 2 -16.73 15.84 -26.08
CA ASN A 2 -17.28 15.01 -24.99
C ASN A 2 -16.49 15.29 -23.73
N ASN A 3 -17.00 16.17 -22.87
CA ASN A 3 -16.50 16.33 -21.51
C ASN A 3 -17.08 15.21 -20.64
N LYS A 4 -16.49 14.02 -20.73
CA LYS A 4 -16.41 13.13 -19.58
C LYS A 4 -15.04 13.39 -18.97
N THR A 5 -15.01 14.02 -17.80
CA THR A 5 -13.85 13.88 -16.91
C THR A 5 -13.81 12.42 -16.48
N GLU A 6 -13.21 11.58 -17.34
CA GLU A 6 -12.79 10.24 -16.99
C GLU A 6 -11.95 10.33 -15.72
N ASN A 7 -12.29 9.53 -14.72
CA ASN A 7 -11.52 9.39 -13.50
C ASN A 7 -10.05 9.13 -13.88
N ASP A 8 -9.21 10.15 -13.71
CA ASP A 8 -7.74 10.13 -13.84
C ASP A 8 -7.10 9.32 -12.68
N GLN A 9 -7.72 8.20 -12.33
CA GLN A 9 -7.29 7.31 -11.25
C GLN A 9 -6.78 6.03 -11.89
N THR A 10 -5.47 5.84 -11.88
CA THR A 10 -4.91 4.53 -12.17
C THR A 10 -5.43 3.54 -11.11
N PRO A 11 -5.63 2.25 -11.43
CA PRO A 11 -6.00 1.26 -10.41
C PRO A 11 -4.99 1.21 -9.24
N PHE A 12 -3.78 1.70 -9.48
CA PHE A 12 -2.71 1.84 -8.51
C PHE A 12 -2.88 3.03 -7.55
N ILE A 13 -3.36 4.20 -7.98
CA ILE A 13 -3.65 5.35 -7.11
C ILE A 13 -5.10 5.82 -7.23
N HIS A 14 -5.77 5.84 -6.09
CA HIS A 14 -7.13 6.30 -5.96
C HIS A 14 -7.21 7.56 -5.10
N LEU A 15 -7.86 8.62 -5.61
CA LEU A 15 -8.20 9.81 -4.83
C LEU A 15 -9.54 9.59 -4.11
N PHE A 16 -9.55 9.72 -2.79
CA PHE A 16 -10.77 9.67 -2.02
C PHE A 16 -11.61 10.93 -2.24
N THR A 17 -12.86 10.72 -2.63
CA THR A 17 -13.85 11.79 -2.79
C THR A 17 -14.73 11.98 -1.54
N ARG A 18 -14.59 11.09 -0.56
CA ARG A 18 -15.38 11.04 0.68
C ARG A 18 -14.51 10.58 1.84
N LYS A 19 -14.93 10.88 3.07
CA LYS A 19 -14.29 10.38 4.29
C LYS A 19 -14.29 8.85 4.30
N THR A 20 -13.12 8.28 4.57
CA THR A 20 -12.87 6.84 4.69
C THR A 20 -13.29 6.32 6.08
N ARG A 21 -13.42 4.99 6.19
CA ARG A 21 -13.65 4.30 7.48
C ARG A 21 -12.33 3.79 8.05
N THR A 22 -11.41 4.70 8.30
CA THR A 22 -10.09 4.50 8.90
C THR A 22 -10.05 5.16 10.30
N PRO A 23 -8.98 4.95 11.09
CA PRO A 23 -8.82 5.63 12.38
C PRO A 23 -9.03 7.15 12.29
N GLU A 24 -9.63 7.76 13.31
CA GLU A 24 -10.06 9.16 13.25
C GLU A 24 -8.90 10.15 13.07
N HIS A 25 -7.69 9.77 13.48
CA HIS A 25 -6.49 10.59 13.33
C HIS A 25 -5.91 10.58 11.91
N TRP A 26 -6.40 9.72 11.01
CA TRP A 26 -5.96 9.67 9.61
C TRP A 26 -6.76 10.67 8.75
N ASP A 27 -6.05 11.58 8.10
CA ASP A 27 -6.57 12.60 7.17
C ASP A 27 -6.48 12.13 5.71
N ASP A 28 -7.08 10.97 5.43
CA ASP A 28 -6.91 10.28 4.15
C ASP A 28 -7.35 11.11 2.94
N ARG A 29 -6.44 11.20 1.97
CA ARG A 29 -6.69 11.81 0.66
C ARG A 29 -6.51 10.83 -0.48
N PHE A 30 -5.47 10.01 -0.43
CA PHE A 30 -5.15 9.05 -1.47
C PHE A 30 -5.04 7.64 -0.90
N ARG A 31 -5.19 6.67 -1.80
CA ARG A 31 -4.91 5.27 -1.56
C ARG A 31 -4.01 4.74 -2.65
N VAL A 32 -2.92 4.11 -2.25
CA VAL A 32 -2.03 3.35 -3.12
C VAL A 32 -2.37 1.87 -2.97
N CYS A 33 -2.57 1.18 -4.09
CA CYS A 33 -2.87 -0.25 -4.14
C CYS A 33 -1.58 -1.07 -4.30
N TRP A 34 -1.06 -1.59 -3.19
CA TRP A 34 0.15 -2.43 -3.21
C TRP A 34 -0.14 -3.88 -3.60
N TYR A 35 -1.35 -4.36 -3.30
CA TYR A 35 -1.83 -5.68 -3.67
C TYR A 35 -3.35 -5.68 -3.75
N PHE A 36 -3.89 -6.39 -4.75
CA PHE A 36 -5.32 -6.71 -4.84
C PHE A 36 -5.52 -8.04 -5.57
N ASP A 37 -6.31 -8.93 -4.98
CA ASP A 37 -6.78 -10.17 -5.58
C ASP A 37 -8.30 -10.09 -5.74
N SER A 38 -8.79 -10.23 -6.97
CA SER A 38 -10.22 -10.14 -7.27
C SER A 38 -11.02 -11.36 -6.83
N ASP A 39 -10.37 -12.50 -6.66
CA ASP A 39 -11.03 -13.78 -6.33
C ASP A 39 -11.22 -13.90 -4.82
N SER A 40 -10.18 -13.62 -4.03
CA SER A 40 -10.26 -13.63 -2.56
C SER A 40 -10.74 -12.31 -1.96
N LEU A 41 -10.73 -11.22 -2.74
CA LEU A 41 -10.90 -9.85 -2.29
C LEU A 41 -9.85 -9.41 -1.27
N ASP A 42 -8.68 -10.04 -1.29
CA ASP A 42 -7.56 -9.61 -0.47
C ASP A 42 -6.90 -8.35 -1.02
N TYR A 43 -6.42 -7.50 -0.11
CA TYR A 43 -5.81 -6.23 -0.48
C TYR A 43 -4.81 -5.73 0.55
N ILE A 44 -3.83 -4.98 0.06
CA ILE A 44 -2.93 -4.15 0.86
C ILE A 44 -3.01 -2.73 0.29
N TYR A 45 -3.56 -1.83 1.08
CA TYR A 45 -3.74 -0.43 0.70
C TYR A 45 -2.92 0.47 1.61
N GLU A 46 -2.12 1.35 1.03
CA GLU A 46 -1.47 2.43 1.77
C GLU A 46 -2.30 3.69 1.64
N HIS A 47 -2.69 4.26 2.77
CA HIS A 47 -3.45 5.49 2.85
C HIS A 47 -2.49 6.67 3.03
N LYS A 48 -2.72 7.74 2.27
CA LYS A 48 -1.87 8.94 2.25
C LYS A 48 -2.69 10.21 2.39
N ASN A 49 -2.10 11.23 3.01
CA ASN A 49 -2.69 12.55 3.16
C ASN A 49 -2.51 13.44 1.93
N GLU A 50 -2.99 14.69 1.98
CA GLU A 50 -2.89 15.65 0.86
C GLU A 50 -1.45 15.99 0.45
N ARG A 51 -0.48 15.80 1.35
CA ARG A 51 0.97 15.98 1.09
C ARG A 51 1.64 14.69 0.62
N PHE A 52 0.86 13.65 0.32
CA PHE A 52 1.32 12.34 -0.09
C PHE A 52 2.18 11.61 0.97
N GLN A 53 2.08 12.02 2.23
CA GLN A 53 2.68 11.33 3.37
C GLN A 53 1.79 10.17 3.79
N THR A 54 2.39 9.10 4.29
CA THR A 54 1.66 7.89 4.70
C THR A 54 0.99 8.11 6.04
N ASN A 55 -0.32 7.85 6.08
CA ASN A 55 -1.09 7.75 7.32
C ASN A 55 -0.96 6.34 7.90
N GLY A 56 -1.08 5.33 7.03
CA GLY A 56 -0.84 3.94 7.39
C GLY A 56 -1.31 2.97 6.31
N PHE A 57 -1.48 1.71 6.68
CA PHE A 57 -1.85 0.61 5.82
C PHE A 57 -3.14 -0.06 6.27
N VAL A 58 -3.95 -0.49 5.30
CA VAL A 58 -5.18 -1.23 5.52
C VAL A 58 -5.07 -2.56 4.81
N LEU A 59 -5.21 -3.64 5.57
CA LEU A 59 -5.18 -5.01 5.07
C LEU A 59 -6.59 -5.60 5.03
N SER A 60 -6.83 -6.49 4.07
CA SER A 60 -8.04 -7.32 4.06
C SER A 60 -8.02 -8.30 5.22
N LYS A 61 -9.22 -8.75 5.62
CA LYS A 61 -9.36 -9.72 6.70
C LYS A 61 -8.58 -11.02 6.43
N GLY A 62 -8.58 -11.52 5.19
CA GLY A 62 -7.89 -12.75 4.82
C GLY A 62 -6.36 -12.67 4.94
N LEU A 63 -5.75 -11.49 4.74
CA LEU A 63 -4.33 -11.28 4.99
C LEU A 63 -4.04 -11.10 6.48
N VAL A 64 -4.90 -10.38 7.21
CA VAL A 64 -4.75 -10.19 8.67
C VAL A 64 -4.78 -11.54 9.39
N GLU A 65 -5.66 -12.46 9.00
CA GLU A 65 -5.76 -13.80 9.59
C GLU A 65 -4.53 -14.69 9.34
N GLN A 66 -3.60 -14.30 8.46
CA GLN A 66 -2.32 -14.99 8.25
C GLN A 66 -1.23 -14.56 9.25
N LEU A 67 -1.46 -13.47 9.98
CA LEU A 67 -0.53 -12.97 10.99
C LEU A 67 -0.74 -13.68 12.33
N PRO A 68 0.29 -13.73 13.21
CA PRO A 68 0.13 -14.09 14.62
C PRO A 68 -0.98 -13.26 15.28
N GLU A 69 -1.73 -13.86 16.22
CA GLU A 69 -2.92 -13.27 16.84
C GLU A 69 -2.64 -11.86 17.40
N GLU A 70 -1.45 -11.67 17.97
CA GLU A 70 -0.99 -10.42 18.57
C GLU A 70 -0.80 -9.29 17.56
N LEU A 71 -0.61 -9.63 16.28
CA LEU A 71 -0.39 -8.71 15.16
C LEU A 71 -1.62 -8.57 14.26
N GLN A 72 -2.75 -9.21 14.61
CA GLN A 72 -3.97 -9.18 13.81
C GLN A 72 -4.71 -7.84 13.96
N SER A 73 -4.18 -6.79 13.35
CA SER A 73 -4.86 -5.51 13.17
C SER A 73 -5.33 -5.34 11.73
N LYS A 74 -6.47 -4.67 11.53
CA LYS A 74 -6.88 -4.22 10.19
C LYS A 74 -6.10 -3.00 9.71
N PHE A 75 -5.70 -2.15 10.66
CA PHE A 75 -5.07 -0.86 10.41
C PHE A 75 -3.68 -0.87 11.04
N PHE A 76 -2.67 -0.61 10.22
CA PHE A 76 -1.28 -0.49 10.64
C PHE A 76 -0.83 0.95 10.44
N GLU A 77 -0.17 1.52 11.41
CA GLU A 77 0.37 2.87 11.36
C GLU A 77 1.55 2.95 10.37
N ALA A 78 1.90 4.17 9.95
CA ALA A 78 2.95 4.39 8.95
C ALA A 78 4.32 3.81 9.35
N ASN A 79 4.61 3.78 10.65
CA ASN A 79 5.84 3.25 11.22
C ASN A 79 5.92 1.71 11.12
N GLU A 80 4.78 1.02 11.05
CA GLU A 80 4.69 -0.45 10.90
C GLU A 80 4.92 -0.92 9.45
N ARG A 81 5.34 -0.04 8.54
CA ARG A 81 5.62 -0.38 7.13
C ARG A 81 6.59 -1.55 6.99
N GLY A 82 7.65 -1.57 7.80
CA GLY A 82 8.66 -2.63 7.76
C GLY A 82 8.03 -4.00 7.87
N LEU A 83 7.15 -4.20 8.87
CA LEU A 83 6.41 -5.44 9.07
C LEU A 83 5.60 -5.84 7.83
N ILE A 84 4.82 -4.91 7.27
CA ILE A 84 3.98 -5.19 6.10
C ILE A 84 4.81 -5.59 4.88
N PHE A 85 5.92 -4.90 4.63
CA PHE A 85 6.78 -5.19 3.49
C PHE A 85 7.60 -6.46 3.68
N SER A 86 8.05 -6.77 4.89
CA SER A 86 8.77 -8.02 5.16
C SER A 86 7.85 -9.24 5.04
N VAL A 87 6.60 -9.16 5.53
CA VAL A 87 5.67 -10.30 5.50
C VAL A 87 5.03 -10.49 4.13
N PHE A 88 4.53 -9.42 3.51
CA PHE A 88 3.74 -9.51 2.28
C PHE A 88 4.49 -9.04 1.02
N GLY A 89 5.76 -8.67 1.14
CA GLY A 89 6.54 -8.09 0.05
C GLY A 89 6.58 -8.94 -1.22
N SER A 90 6.65 -10.26 -1.09
CA SER A 90 6.68 -11.17 -2.25
C SER A 90 5.38 -11.12 -3.06
N ILE A 91 4.21 -11.07 -2.39
CA ILE A 91 2.92 -11.00 -3.10
C ILE A 91 2.69 -9.61 -3.70
N MET A 92 3.13 -8.55 -3.01
CA MET A 92 3.09 -7.18 -3.52
C MET A 92 3.99 -7.02 -4.75
N GLN A 93 5.22 -7.53 -4.69
CA GLN A 93 6.16 -7.48 -5.81
C GLN A 93 5.60 -8.17 -7.04
N LYS A 94 5.04 -9.37 -6.88
CA LYS A 94 4.41 -10.11 -7.98
C LYS A 94 3.23 -9.34 -8.58
N TYR A 95 2.32 -8.85 -7.74
CA TYR A 95 1.17 -8.07 -8.19
C TYR A 95 1.59 -6.82 -8.97
N LEU A 96 2.56 -6.05 -8.45
CA LEU A 96 3.06 -4.85 -9.13
C LEU A 96 3.84 -5.15 -10.40
N ALA A 97 4.50 -6.31 -10.50
CA ALA A 97 5.15 -6.73 -11.73
C ALA A 97 4.12 -6.95 -12.86
N GLU A 98 2.94 -7.48 -12.51
CA GLU A 98 1.86 -7.82 -13.44
C GLU A 98 0.92 -6.63 -13.76
N ASN A 99 0.66 -5.74 -12.79
CA ASN A 99 -0.46 -4.79 -12.87
C ASN A 99 -0.07 -3.31 -12.92
N VAL A 100 1.19 -2.97 -12.67
CA VAL A 100 1.68 -1.58 -12.66
C VAL A 100 2.89 -1.50 -13.59
N THR A 101 3.14 -0.41 -14.30
CA THR A 101 4.38 -0.25 -15.09
C THR A 101 5.49 0.32 -14.22
N ASP A 102 6.76 0.14 -14.60
CA ASP A 102 7.87 0.76 -13.84
C ASP A 102 7.83 2.30 -13.95
N GLU A 103 7.37 2.82 -15.10
CA GLU A 103 7.17 4.25 -15.33
C GLU A 103 6.09 4.85 -14.42
N GLU A 104 4.95 4.18 -14.26
CA GLU A 104 3.90 4.62 -13.31
C GLU A 104 4.46 4.70 -11.89
N LEU A 105 5.09 3.64 -11.39
CA LEU A 105 5.68 3.64 -10.05
C LEU A 105 6.73 4.76 -9.90
N PHE A 106 7.62 4.90 -10.87
CA PHE A 106 8.69 5.90 -10.84
C PHE A 106 8.15 7.33 -10.87
N SER A 107 7.13 7.61 -11.68
CA SER A 107 6.52 8.94 -11.77
C SER A 107 5.92 9.42 -10.45
N ILE A 108 5.46 8.47 -9.63
CA ILE A 108 4.80 8.74 -8.34
C ILE A 108 5.83 8.79 -7.22
N PHE A 109 6.67 7.77 -7.11
CA PHE A 109 7.53 7.53 -5.95
C PHE A 109 9.00 7.87 -6.18
N GLY A 110 9.40 8.14 -7.43
CA GLY A 110 10.80 8.38 -7.79
C GLY A 110 11.71 7.14 -7.68
N ILE A 111 11.12 5.94 -7.54
CA ILE A 111 11.85 4.67 -7.43
C ILE A 111 11.29 3.63 -8.39
N SER A 112 12.16 2.75 -8.88
CA SER A 112 11.77 1.59 -9.70
C SER A 112 11.29 0.43 -8.83
N LYS A 113 10.50 -0.48 -9.41
CA LYS A 113 10.07 -1.72 -8.73
C LYS A 113 11.26 -2.55 -8.27
N LYS A 114 12.32 -2.61 -9.10
CA LYS A 114 13.56 -3.33 -8.77
C LYS A 114 14.18 -2.80 -7.49
N ARG A 115 14.20 -1.47 -7.29
CA ARG A 115 14.75 -0.86 -6.08
C ARG A 115 13.82 -1.02 -4.89
N CYS A 116 12.50 -0.90 -5.09
CA CYS A 116 11.50 -1.03 -4.03
C CYS A 116 11.47 -2.42 -3.36
N PHE A 117 11.87 -3.47 -4.10
CA PHE A 117 11.89 -4.86 -3.63
C PHE A 117 13.27 -5.51 -3.81
N SER A 118 14.36 -4.73 -3.68
CA SER A 118 15.71 -5.30 -3.69
C SER A 118 16.04 -5.93 -2.33
N SER A 119 17.06 -6.78 -2.27
CA SER A 119 17.52 -7.36 -1.01
C SER A 119 17.86 -6.28 0.02
N GLU A 120 18.51 -5.19 -0.41
CA GLU A 120 18.83 -4.08 0.49
C GLU A 120 17.58 -3.38 1.03
N ALA A 121 16.49 -3.32 0.25
CA ALA A 121 15.24 -2.77 0.74
C ALA A 121 14.60 -3.68 1.81
N TYR A 122 14.67 -5.00 1.62
CA TYR A 122 14.21 -5.95 2.64
C TYR A 122 15.05 -5.89 3.91
N ASP A 123 16.38 -5.78 3.79
CA ASP A 123 17.26 -5.57 4.94
C ASP A 123 16.84 -4.29 5.72
N GLU A 124 16.59 -3.18 5.01
CA GLU A 124 16.08 -1.93 5.61
C GLU A 124 14.70 -2.13 6.28
N PHE A 125 13.78 -2.88 5.67
CA PHE A 125 12.46 -3.15 6.25
C PHE A 125 12.53 -3.99 7.51
N GLU A 126 13.42 -4.98 7.55
CA GLU A 126 13.67 -5.79 8.74
C GLU A 126 14.28 -4.96 9.87
N GLU A 127 15.27 -4.10 9.57
CA GLU A 127 15.83 -3.17 10.54
C GLU A 127 14.74 -2.26 11.15
N MET A 128 13.78 -1.78 10.35
CA MET A 128 12.67 -0.97 10.84
C MET A 128 11.79 -1.70 11.86
N ILE A 129 11.67 -3.03 11.80
CA ILE A 129 10.87 -3.83 12.73
C ILE A 129 11.55 -3.88 14.11
N ASP A 130 12.87 -4.03 14.14
CA ASP A 130 13.65 -4.17 15.39
C ASP A 130 13.70 -2.89 16.24
N PHE A 131 13.23 -1.75 15.70
CA PHE A 131 13.10 -0.48 16.44
C PHE A 131 11.74 -0.27 17.11
N PHE A 132 10.82 -1.25 17.07
CA PHE A 132 9.52 -1.22 17.78
C PHE A 132 9.52 -1.98 19.11
#